data_AF-A0A831M9C2-F1
#
_entry.id   AF-A0A831M9C2-F1
#
_cell.length_a   1.000
_cell.length_b   1.000
_cell.length_c   1.000
_cell.angle_alpha   90.00
_cell.angle_beta   90.00
_cell.angle_gamma   90.00
#
_symmetry.space_group_name_H-M   'P 1'
#
loop_
_entity.id
_entity.type
_entity.pdbx_description
1 polymer ?
#
loop_
_entity_poly.entity_id
_entity_poly.type
_entity_poly.pdbx_seq_one_letter_code
_entity_poly.pdbx_strand_id
1 'polypeptide(L)'
;MRELTPGFVERVWGSADLSPWFPTPPPSSGGLPYGEVWFEGERLLIKFLFPQEKLSVQVHPGDAYAREHEASNGKTEMWRVVRAEPGASIALGFREPVEREAARAAALDGSIMEMLDWREVRAGDSFLIPAGTVHAMGGGMVVAEIQQVSDVTYRLFDYGRGRELHIERGFEVAELVPYVARETRCAYFETVEVGPRELVEPRAAEDYLIGLESGRVWRLERTVQAGEAALHTWVPE
;
A
#
# COMPACT_ATOMS: atom_id res chain seq x y z
N MET A 1 -25.21 -5.81 4.80
CA MET A 1 -24.11 -6.15 3.88
C MET A 1 -23.81 -4.91 3.04
N ARG A 2 -22.58 -4.39 3.06
CA ARG A 2 -22.15 -3.39 2.06
C ARG A 2 -21.10 -4.04 1.20
N GLU A 3 -21.52 -4.48 0.02
CA GLU A 3 -20.61 -4.94 -1.01
C GLU A 3 -19.84 -3.72 -1.55
N LEU A 4 -18.53 -3.87 -1.74
CA LEU A 4 -17.69 -2.83 -2.33
C LEU A 4 -17.52 -3.10 -3.82
N THR A 5 -17.87 -2.12 -4.64
CA THR A 5 -17.70 -2.17 -6.10
C THR A 5 -16.25 -1.84 -6.46
N PRO A 6 -15.60 -2.60 -7.36
CA PRO A 6 -14.24 -2.30 -7.80
C PRO A 6 -14.20 -1.07 -8.72
N GLY A 7 -13.27 -0.16 -8.48
CA GLY A 7 -12.85 0.91 -9.39
C GLY A 7 -11.50 0.57 -10.03
N PHE A 8 -11.40 0.58 -11.36
CA PHE A 8 -10.18 0.19 -12.07
C PHE A 8 -9.36 1.42 -12.46
N VAL A 9 -8.07 1.44 -12.10
CA VAL A 9 -7.20 2.61 -12.30
C VAL A 9 -5.98 2.23 -13.13
N GLU A 10 -5.84 2.93 -14.26
CA GLU A 10 -4.75 2.74 -15.20
C GLU A 10 -3.44 3.37 -14.70
N ARG A 11 -2.33 2.67 -14.96
CA ARG A 11 -0.99 3.10 -14.56
C ARG A 11 0.04 2.62 -15.58
N VAL A 12 1.06 3.44 -15.81
CA VAL A 12 2.18 3.11 -16.73
C VAL A 12 2.95 1.84 -16.35
N TRP A 13 2.89 1.47 -15.07
CA TRP A 13 3.54 0.28 -14.50
C TRP A 13 2.59 -0.90 -14.32
N GLY A 14 1.32 -0.77 -14.75
CA GLY A 14 0.27 -1.75 -14.50
C GLY A 14 0.40 -3.03 -15.32
N SER A 15 -0.52 -3.98 -15.05
CA SER A 15 -0.61 -5.25 -15.77
C SER A 15 -1.77 -5.25 -16.77
N ALA A 16 -1.54 -5.88 -17.93
CA ALA A 16 -2.60 -6.18 -18.89
C ALA A 16 -3.44 -7.40 -18.48
N ASP A 17 -2.90 -8.26 -17.61
CA ASP A 17 -3.58 -9.44 -17.06
C ASP A 17 -3.73 -9.31 -15.54
N LEU A 18 -4.97 -9.23 -15.08
CA LEU A 18 -5.32 -9.14 -13.66
C LEU A 18 -5.82 -10.50 -13.11
N SER A 19 -5.65 -11.57 -13.88
CA SER A 19 -6.04 -12.92 -13.48
C SER A 19 -5.17 -13.45 -12.33
N PRO A 20 -5.74 -14.33 -11.48
CA PRO A 20 -7.12 -14.80 -11.49
C PRO A 20 -8.11 -13.86 -10.78
N TRP A 21 -7.68 -12.71 -10.25
CA TRP A 21 -8.54 -11.87 -9.39
C TRP A 21 -9.62 -11.12 -10.17
N PHE A 22 -9.24 -10.54 -11.32
CA PHE A 22 -10.14 -9.84 -12.23
C PHE A 22 -9.88 -10.33 -13.67
N PRO A 23 -10.37 -11.52 -14.05
CA PRO A 23 -10.11 -12.10 -15.37
C PRO A 23 -10.81 -11.34 -16.50
N THR A 24 -11.81 -10.51 -16.20
CA THR A 24 -12.60 -9.76 -17.18
C THR A 24 -12.71 -8.28 -16.80
N PRO A 25 -11.58 -7.55 -16.69
CA PRO A 25 -11.64 -6.14 -16.36
C PRO A 25 -12.36 -5.36 -17.46
N PRO A 26 -12.97 -4.20 -17.13
CA PRO A 26 -13.56 -3.34 -18.14
C PRO A 26 -12.52 -2.90 -19.17
N PRO A 27 -12.93 -2.47 -20.38
CA PRO A 27 -12.00 -1.94 -21.36
C PRO A 27 -11.25 -0.71 -20.82
N SER A 28 -9.93 -0.68 -21.02
CA SER A 28 -9.11 0.50 -20.74
C SER A 28 -9.57 1.67 -21.61
N SER A 29 -9.81 2.82 -20.97
CA SER A 29 -10.24 4.04 -21.64
C SER A 29 -9.04 4.89 -22.10
N GLY A 30 -7.93 4.83 -21.37
CA GLY A 30 -6.70 5.59 -21.67
C GLY A 30 -5.65 4.80 -22.46
N GLY A 31 -5.90 3.52 -22.75
CA GLY A 31 -4.98 2.64 -23.48
C GLY A 31 -3.79 2.16 -22.64
N LEU A 32 -3.78 2.44 -21.33
CA LEU A 32 -2.76 1.97 -20.40
C LEU A 32 -3.25 0.72 -19.64
N PRO A 33 -2.32 -0.15 -19.20
CA PRO A 33 -2.69 -1.28 -18.37
C PRO A 33 -3.21 -0.83 -16.99
N TYR A 34 -3.95 -1.71 -16.31
CA TYR A 34 -4.45 -1.44 -14.97
C TYR A 34 -3.35 -1.67 -13.93
N GLY A 35 -3.06 -0.64 -13.14
CA GLY A 35 -2.13 -0.78 -12.01
C GLY A 35 -2.84 -1.04 -10.69
N GLU A 36 -4.05 -0.52 -10.54
CA GLU A 36 -4.76 -0.56 -9.27
C GLU A 36 -6.24 -0.93 -9.47
N VAL A 37 -6.80 -1.70 -8.55
CA VAL A 37 -8.25 -1.93 -8.44
C VAL A 37 -8.70 -1.56 -7.03
N TRP A 38 -9.52 -0.53 -6.92
CA TRP A 38 -9.90 0.14 -5.67
C TRP A 38 -11.23 -0.36 -5.15
N PHE A 39 -11.32 -0.50 -3.84
CA PHE A 39 -12.54 -0.79 -3.09
C PHE A 39 -12.65 0.25 -1.98
N GLU A 40 -13.50 1.25 -2.20
CA GLU A 40 -13.69 2.37 -1.29
C GLU A 40 -14.71 2.03 -0.20
N GLY A 41 -14.21 1.83 1.02
CA GLY A 41 -15.03 1.73 2.23
C GLY A 41 -15.11 3.06 2.98
N GLU A 42 -16.03 3.14 3.95
CA GLU A 42 -16.20 4.37 4.77
C GLU A 42 -14.99 4.66 5.69
N ARG A 43 -14.22 3.64 6.05
CA ARG A 43 -13.09 3.75 6.99
C ARG A 43 -11.74 3.36 6.40
N LEU A 44 -11.74 2.63 5.30
CA LEU A 44 -10.55 2.10 4.65
C LEU A 44 -10.69 2.20 3.14
N LEU A 45 -9.56 2.43 2.49
CA LEU A 45 -9.40 2.20 1.06
C LEU A 45 -8.61 0.91 0.89
N ILE A 46 -9.13 -0.01 0.10
CA ILE A 46 -8.46 -1.28 -0.20
C ILE A 46 -8.14 -1.29 -1.67
N LYS A 47 -6.88 -1.57 -2.03
CA LYS A 47 -6.43 -1.61 -3.42
C LYS A 47 -5.78 -2.96 -3.71
N PHE A 48 -6.07 -3.53 -4.87
CA PHE A 48 -5.18 -4.53 -5.47
C PHE A 48 -4.20 -3.82 -6.38
N LEU A 49 -2.91 -4.01 -6.13
CA LEU A 49 -1.82 -3.45 -6.94
C LEU A 49 -1.22 -4.53 -7.83
N PHE A 50 -0.99 -4.19 -9.09
CA PHE A 50 -0.44 -5.10 -10.12
C PHE A 50 0.85 -4.54 -10.75
N PRO A 51 1.90 -4.26 -9.96
CA PRO A 51 3.13 -3.70 -10.48
C PRO A 51 3.88 -4.69 -11.40
N GLN A 52 4.12 -4.27 -12.64
CA GLN A 52 5.06 -4.93 -13.57
C GLN A 52 6.47 -4.32 -13.49
N GLU A 53 6.56 -3.08 -13.01
CA GLU A 53 7.80 -2.36 -12.78
C GLU A 53 7.88 -1.86 -11.34
N LYS A 54 9.06 -1.36 -10.95
CA LYS A 54 9.18 -0.69 -9.65
C LYS A 54 8.25 0.53 -9.58
N LEU A 55 7.51 0.63 -8.48
CA LEU A 55 6.80 1.83 -8.09
C LEU A 55 7.79 2.87 -7.56
N SER A 56 7.34 4.12 -7.49
CA SER A 56 8.15 5.21 -6.98
C SER A 56 8.62 4.95 -5.55
N VAL A 57 9.77 5.52 -5.18
CA VAL A 57 10.12 5.70 -3.77
C VAL A 57 9.23 6.79 -3.21
N GLN A 58 8.52 6.49 -2.13
CA GLN A 58 7.48 7.36 -1.60
C GLN A 58 7.41 7.32 -0.08
N VAL A 59 6.71 8.31 0.47
CA VAL A 59 6.40 8.43 1.89
C VAL A 59 5.04 9.08 2.07
N HIS A 60 4.39 8.76 3.18
CA HIS A 60 3.04 9.20 3.49
C HIS A 60 3.01 9.99 4.81
N PRO A 61 2.24 11.09 4.90
CA PRO A 61 2.10 11.83 6.14
C PRO A 61 1.19 11.12 7.15
N GLY A 62 1.40 11.43 8.43
CA GLY A 62 0.45 11.13 9.49
C GLY A 62 -0.75 12.09 9.49
N ASP A 63 -1.77 11.80 10.30
CA ASP A 63 -3.04 12.53 10.28
C ASP A 63 -2.93 14.02 10.56
N ALA A 64 -2.09 14.42 11.52
CA ALA A 64 -1.92 15.83 11.87
C ALA A 64 -1.38 16.64 10.67
N TYR A 65 -0.29 16.16 10.07
CA TYR A 65 0.33 16.81 8.92
C TYR A 65 -0.61 16.81 7.70
N ALA A 66 -1.27 15.69 7.42
CA ALA A 66 -2.19 15.58 6.27
C ALA A 66 -3.41 16.50 6.40
N ARG A 67 -3.96 16.67 7.60
CA ARG A 67 -5.10 17.60 7.83
C ARG A 67 -4.69 19.05 7.61
N GLU A 68 -3.49 19.40 8.04
CA GLU A 68 -2.95 20.76 7.90
C GLU A 68 -2.58 21.09 6.46
N HIS A 69 -1.96 20.15 5.73
CA HIS A 69 -1.32 20.44 4.43
C HIS A 69 -2.09 19.94 3.20
N GLU A 70 -3.01 18.98 3.37
CA GLU A 70 -3.68 18.26 2.27
C GLU A 70 -5.20 18.19 2.40
N ALA A 71 -5.77 18.71 3.50
CA ALA A 71 -7.18 18.54 3.86
C ALA A 71 -7.63 17.06 3.81
N SER A 72 -6.74 16.14 4.17
CA SER A 72 -6.93 14.69 4.09
C SER A 72 -6.61 14.01 5.43
N ASN A 73 -6.94 12.72 5.55
CA ASN A 73 -6.38 11.87 6.60
C ASN A 73 -4.91 11.53 6.27
N GLY A 74 -4.19 11.07 7.29
CA GLY A 74 -2.91 10.42 7.13
C GLY A 74 -3.05 9.13 6.33
N LYS A 75 -1.90 8.55 5.94
CA LYS A 75 -1.89 7.33 5.14
C LYS A 75 -0.88 6.32 5.70
N THR A 76 -1.32 5.62 6.74
CA THR A 76 -0.76 4.33 7.14
C THR A 76 -1.35 3.22 6.28
N GLU A 77 -0.50 2.28 5.88
CA GLU A 77 -0.85 1.18 4.97
C GLU A 77 -0.50 -0.17 5.58
N MET A 78 -1.11 -1.22 5.05
CA MET A 78 -0.70 -2.61 5.23
C MET A 78 -0.68 -3.28 3.86
N TRP A 79 0.42 -3.93 3.54
CA TRP A 79 0.56 -4.71 2.31
C TRP A 79 0.44 -6.20 2.62
N ARG A 80 -0.51 -6.87 1.97
CA ARG A 80 -0.64 -8.32 1.93
C ARG A 80 -0.21 -8.81 0.55
N VAL A 81 0.89 -9.54 0.48
CA VAL A 81 1.39 -10.10 -0.78
C VAL A 81 0.53 -11.31 -1.15
N VAL A 82 -0.30 -11.20 -2.19
CA VAL A 82 -1.19 -12.28 -2.63
C VAL A 82 -0.56 -13.14 -3.73
N ARG A 83 0.41 -12.60 -4.48
CA ARG A 83 1.27 -13.32 -5.43
C ARG A 83 2.63 -12.65 -5.48
N ALA A 84 3.68 -13.44 -5.59
CA ALA A 84 5.05 -12.97 -5.78
C ALA A 84 5.78 -13.93 -6.73
N GLU A 85 6.41 -13.37 -7.77
CA GLU A 85 7.37 -14.07 -8.62
C GLU A 85 8.74 -14.13 -7.94
N PRO A 86 9.65 -15.05 -8.32
CA PRO A 86 11.00 -15.08 -7.78
C PRO A 86 11.72 -13.72 -7.96
N GLY A 87 12.28 -13.18 -6.87
CA GLY A 87 12.95 -11.87 -6.87
C GLY A 87 12.01 -10.67 -6.68
N ALA A 88 10.69 -10.88 -6.60
CA ALA A 88 9.74 -9.86 -6.16
C ALA A 88 10.17 -9.31 -4.79
N SER A 89 10.25 -7.99 -4.67
CA SER A 89 10.81 -7.33 -3.49
C SER A 89 10.13 -6.01 -3.18
N ILE A 90 10.17 -5.64 -1.91
CA ILE A 90 9.72 -4.36 -1.39
C ILE A 90 10.86 -3.68 -0.65
N ALA A 91 10.84 -2.36 -0.57
CA ALA A 91 11.72 -1.58 0.27
C ALA A 91 10.92 -0.95 1.41
N LEU A 92 11.39 -1.11 2.65
CA LEU A 92 10.74 -0.52 3.83
C LEU A 92 11.80 0.09 4.75
N GLY A 93 11.82 1.42 4.85
CA GLY A 93 12.80 2.18 5.61
C GLY A 93 14.19 2.18 4.98
N PHE A 94 15.12 2.87 5.64
CA PHE A 94 16.53 2.91 5.26
C PHE A 94 17.30 1.69 5.82
N ARG A 95 18.44 1.33 5.25
CA ARG A 95 19.29 0.25 5.82
C ARG A 95 20.00 0.69 7.10
N GLU A 96 20.32 1.97 7.18
CA GLU A 96 21.01 2.64 8.29
C GLU A 96 20.38 4.03 8.49
N PRO A 97 20.57 4.68 9.65
CA PRO A 97 20.21 6.08 9.81
C PRO A 97 20.91 6.96 8.77
N VAL A 98 20.17 7.88 8.14
CA VAL A 98 20.70 8.77 7.10
C VAL A 98 20.45 10.24 7.45
N GLU A 99 21.41 11.09 7.11
CA GLU A 99 21.23 12.54 7.20
C GLU A 99 20.26 13.02 6.11
N ARG A 100 19.42 14.00 6.48
CA ARG A 100 18.35 14.52 5.61
C ARG A 100 18.89 15.06 4.28
N GLU A 101 19.96 15.83 4.33
CA GLU A 101 20.57 16.43 3.14
C GLU A 101 21.14 15.34 2.20
N ALA A 102 21.70 14.27 2.75
CA ALA A 102 22.20 13.14 1.98
C ALA A 102 21.06 12.37 1.31
N ALA A 103 19.99 12.04 2.05
CA ALA A 103 18.81 11.39 1.50
C ALA A 103 18.13 12.25 0.41
N ARG A 104 18.08 13.58 0.61
CA ARG A 104 17.56 14.53 -0.37
C ARG A 104 18.38 14.57 -1.66
N ALA A 105 19.71 14.64 -1.56
CA ALA A 105 20.58 14.57 -2.73
C ALA A 105 20.39 13.24 -3.48
N ALA A 106 20.33 12.14 -2.73
CA ALA A 106 20.15 10.81 -3.28
C ALA A 106 18.79 10.60 -3.96
N ALA A 107 17.74 11.27 -3.50
CA ALA A 107 16.43 11.26 -4.14
C ALA A 107 16.45 11.93 -5.53
N LEU A 108 17.28 12.97 -5.70
CA LEU A 108 17.39 13.72 -6.95
C LEU A 108 18.23 13.01 -8.01
N ASP A 109 19.28 12.29 -7.60
CA ASP A 109 20.15 11.54 -8.51
C ASP A 109 19.78 10.05 -8.65
N GLY A 110 18.84 9.56 -7.83
CA GLY A 110 18.32 8.20 -7.84
C GLY A 110 19.09 7.20 -6.96
N SER A 111 20.22 7.60 -6.36
CA SER A 111 20.98 6.75 -5.45
C SER A 111 20.25 6.43 -4.14
N ILE A 112 19.12 7.09 -3.84
CA ILE A 112 18.27 6.78 -2.68
C ILE A 112 17.82 5.32 -2.67
N MET A 113 17.65 4.70 -3.85
CA MET A 113 17.26 3.29 -3.95
C MET A 113 18.25 2.36 -3.29
N GLU A 114 19.54 2.69 -3.34
CA GLU A 114 20.60 1.91 -2.71
C GLU A 114 20.59 2.10 -1.20
N MET A 115 20.01 3.18 -0.68
CA MET A 115 19.94 3.44 0.76
C MET A 115 18.80 2.69 1.45
N LEU A 116 17.78 2.25 0.71
CA LEU A 116 16.61 1.57 1.26
C LEU A 116 16.87 0.09 1.56
N ASP A 117 16.17 -0.43 2.55
CA ASP A 117 16.21 -1.85 2.90
C ASP A 117 15.26 -2.67 2.01
N TRP A 118 15.78 -3.15 0.88
CA TRP A 118 15.07 -4.03 -0.04
C TRP A 118 15.06 -5.48 0.45
N ARG A 119 13.87 -6.07 0.50
CA ARG A 119 13.63 -7.43 0.98
C ARG A 119 12.80 -8.19 -0.05
N GLU A 120 13.22 -9.41 -0.37
CA GLU A 120 12.41 -10.32 -1.18
C GLU A 120 11.15 -10.73 -0.39
N VAL A 121 10.05 -10.87 -1.11
CA VAL A 121 8.76 -11.24 -0.54
C VAL A 121 8.20 -12.50 -1.17
N ARG A 122 7.29 -13.15 -0.44
CA ARG A 122 6.57 -14.34 -0.88
C ARG A 122 5.06 -14.10 -0.78
N ALA A 123 4.32 -14.87 -1.56
CA ALA A 123 2.87 -14.92 -1.39
C ALA A 123 2.56 -15.37 0.04
N GLY A 124 1.77 -14.58 0.75
CA GLY A 124 1.46 -14.81 2.15
C GLY A 124 2.22 -13.94 3.13
N ASP A 125 3.13 -13.06 2.69
CA ASP A 125 3.76 -12.08 3.59
C ASP A 125 2.83 -10.90 3.86
N SER A 126 2.95 -10.30 5.04
CA SER A 126 2.20 -9.11 5.46
C SER A 126 3.11 -8.07 6.13
N PHE A 127 2.98 -6.81 5.72
CA PHE A 127 3.79 -5.70 6.22
C PHE A 127 2.89 -4.54 6.62
N LEU A 128 3.00 -4.08 7.87
CA LEU A 128 2.47 -2.77 8.27
C LEU A 128 3.47 -1.70 7.84
N ILE A 129 2.97 -0.58 7.32
CA ILE A 129 3.78 0.55 6.85
C ILE A 129 3.21 1.81 7.50
N PRO A 130 3.71 2.17 8.70
CA PRO A 130 3.32 3.40 9.36
C PRO A 130 3.61 4.62 8.47
N ALA A 131 2.75 5.63 8.55
CA ALA A 131 3.06 6.95 8.01
C ALA A 131 4.47 7.42 8.45
N GLY A 132 5.17 8.10 7.55
CA GLY A 132 6.57 8.51 7.70
C GLY A 132 7.60 7.48 7.24
N THR A 133 7.23 6.20 7.10
CA THR A 133 8.15 5.19 6.56
C THR A 133 8.41 5.44 5.08
N VAL A 134 9.67 5.66 4.68
CA VAL A 134 10.05 5.69 3.26
C VAL A 134 10.00 4.28 2.70
N HIS A 135 9.27 4.06 1.61
CA HIS A 135 9.07 2.72 1.05
C HIS A 135 8.94 2.74 -0.48
N ALA A 136 9.10 1.56 -1.08
CA ALA A 136 8.86 1.32 -2.50
C ALA A 136 8.45 -0.13 -2.73
N MET A 137 7.78 -0.38 -3.86
CA MET A 137 7.37 -1.72 -4.28
C MET A 137 8.04 -2.09 -5.60
N GLY A 138 8.56 -3.30 -5.72
CA GLY A 138 9.04 -3.86 -6.97
C GLY A 138 7.92 -4.34 -7.89
N GLY A 139 8.28 -4.77 -9.10
CA GLY A 139 7.37 -5.47 -10.01
C GLY A 139 7.27 -6.97 -9.69
N GLY A 140 6.45 -7.69 -10.45
CA GLY A 140 6.35 -9.16 -10.38
C GLY A 140 5.57 -9.66 -9.17
N MET A 141 4.68 -8.83 -8.61
CA MET A 141 3.82 -9.22 -7.50
C MET A 141 2.41 -8.69 -7.66
N VAL A 142 1.50 -9.23 -6.85
CA VAL A 142 0.17 -8.66 -6.64
C VAL A 142 0.01 -8.47 -5.14
N VAL A 143 -0.38 -7.27 -4.75
CA VAL A 143 -0.52 -6.86 -3.34
C VAL A 143 -1.93 -6.38 -3.09
N ALA A 144 -2.55 -6.87 -2.03
CA ALA A 144 -3.70 -6.19 -1.44
C ALA A 144 -3.16 -5.13 -0.45
N GLU A 145 -3.27 -3.87 -0.81
CA GLU A 145 -2.94 -2.70 0.01
C GLU A 145 -4.19 -2.27 0.77
N ILE A 146 -4.14 -2.34 2.11
CA ILE A 146 -5.20 -1.87 3.01
C ILE A 146 -4.68 -0.60 3.65
N GLN A 147 -5.36 0.52 3.44
CA GLN A 147 -4.88 1.82 3.89
C GLN A 147 -5.99 2.67 4.51
N GLN A 148 -5.59 3.70 5.27
CA GLN A 148 -6.50 4.79 5.62
C GLN A 148 -7.12 5.39 4.35
N VAL A 149 -8.32 5.97 4.47
CA VAL A 149 -8.98 6.68 3.35
C VAL A 149 -8.23 7.99 3.09
N SER A 150 -7.18 7.91 2.28
CA SER A 150 -6.29 9.00 1.87
C SER A 150 -5.54 8.60 0.62
N ASP A 151 -5.42 9.50 -0.36
CA ASP A 151 -4.60 9.27 -1.57
C ASP A 151 -3.29 10.07 -1.53
N VAL A 152 -2.95 10.66 -0.37
CA VAL A 152 -1.78 11.54 -0.23
C VAL A 152 -0.48 10.72 -0.34
N THR A 153 0.33 11.06 -1.34
CA THR A 153 1.60 10.39 -1.63
C THR A 153 2.68 11.41 -1.93
N TYR A 154 3.72 11.48 -1.09
CA TYR A 154 4.91 12.26 -1.40
C TYR A 154 5.94 11.38 -2.09
N ARG A 155 6.11 11.65 -3.38
CA ARG A 155 7.05 10.93 -4.23
C ARG A 155 8.45 11.50 -4.10
N LEU A 156 9.41 10.68 -3.70
CA LEU A 156 10.82 11.07 -3.56
C LEU A 156 11.63 10.77 -4.82
N PHE A 157 11.37 9.63 -5.47
CA PHE A 157 12.08 9.24 -6.70
C PHE A 157 11.19 8.40 -7.62
N ASP A 158 11.33 8.59 -8.94
CA ASP A 158 10.46 7.94 -9.94
C ASP A 158 11.13 7.53 -11.25
N TYR A 159 12.42 7.22 -11.22
CA TYR A 159 13.12 6.63 -12.37
C TYR A 159 13.05 7.49 -13.65
N GLY A 160 12.94 8.82 -13.50
CA GLY A 160 12.84 9.74 -14.64
C GLY A 160 11.53 9.67 -15.43
N ARG A 161 10.46 9.07 -14.89
CA ARG A 161 9.14 8.94 -15.56
C ARG A 161 8.33 10.23 -15.68
N GLY A 162 8.92 11.39 -15.37
CA GLY A 162 8.32 12.72 -15.56
C GLY A 162 7.13 13.06 -14.64
N ARG A 163 6.78 12.21 -13.67
CA ARG A 163 5.78 12.52 -12.65
C ARG A 163 6.35 13.44 -11.58
N GLU A 164 5.48 14.22 -10.96
CA GLU A 164 5.87 15.14 -9.88
C GLU A 164 6.54 14.42 -8.71
N LEU A 165 7.65 15.02 -8.27
CA LEU A 165 8.36 14.68 -7.04
C LEU A 165 8.02 15.73 -5.97
N HIS A 166 7.82 15.28 -4.75
CA HIS A 166 7.41 16.08 -3.61
C HIS A 166 8.54 16.11 -2.58
N ILE A 167 9.74 16.50 -3.02
CA ILE A 167 10.98 16.36 -2.25
C ILE A 167 10.87 17.03 -0.88
N GLU A 168 10.48 18.30 -0.82
CA GLU A 168 10.42 19.06 0.44
C GLU A 168 9.37 18.48 1.40
N ARG A 169 8.10 18.36 0.98
CA ARG A 169 7.02 17.77 1.81
C ARG A 169 7.33 16.33 2.22
N GLY A 170 7.90 15.54 1.32
CA GLY A 170 8.25 14.16 1.60
C GLY A 170 9.28 14.04 2.71
N PHE A 171 10.35 14.85 2.68
CA PHE A 171 11.35 14.80 3.74
C PHE A 171 10.87 15.44 5.05
N GLU A 172 9.93 16.39 5.04
CA GLU A 172 9.30 16.90 6.28
C GLU A 172 8.65 15.80 7.13
N VAL A 173 8.11 14.75 6.49
CA VAL A 173 7.42 13.65 7.18
C VAL A 173 8.19 12.34 7.20
N ALA A 174 9.33 12.26 6.51
CA ALA A 174 10.11 11.02 6.40
C ALA A 174 10.88 10.69 7.68
N GLU A 175 10.70 9.45 8.13
CA GLU A 175 11.58 8.81 9.10
C GLU A 175 12.84 8.31 8.39
N LEU A 176 14.00 8.87 8.77
CA LEU A 176 15.29 8.65 8.12
C LEU A 176 16.13 7.58 8.81
N VAL A 177 15.47 6.53 9.24
CA VAL A 177 16.04 5.45 10.06
C VAL A 177 15.64 4.07 9.53
N PRO A 178 16.27 2.99 10.01
CA PRO A 178 15.83 1.66 9.70
C PRO A 178 14.43 1.36 10.20
N TYR A 179 13.63 0.73 9.33
CA TYR A 179 12.34 0.17 9.70
C TYR A 179 12.45 -1.35 9.77
N VAL A 180 12.41 -1.89 10.99
CA VAL A 180 12.35 -3.33 11.20
C VAL A 180 10.90 -3.77 11.00
N ALA A 181 10.59 -4.12 9.75
CA ALA A 181 9.28 -4.66 9.44
C ALA A 181 9.11 -5.98 10.19
N ARG A 182 8.15 -6.00 11.10
CA ARG A 182 7.70 -7.26 11.69
C ARG A 182 6.74 -7.86 10.68
N GLU A 183 7.04 -9.09 10.22
CA GLU A 183 6.02 -9.91 9.58
C GLU A 183 4.89 -10.04 10.61
N THR A 184 3.79 -9.35 10.32
CA THR A 184 2.79 -9.05 11.33
C THR A 184 1.45 -9.63 10.90
N ARG A 185 0.76 -10.24 11.87
CA ARG A 185 -0.70 -10.19 11.87
C ARG A 185 -1.03 -8.78 12.31
N CYS A 186 -1.54 -7.96 11.39
CA CYS A 186 -1.97 -6.62 11.75
C CYS A 186 -2.94 -6.73 12.94
N ALA A 187 -2.54 -6.18 14.10
CA ALA A 187 -3.36 -6.25 15.30
C ALA A 187 -4.70 -5.52 15.14
N TYR A 188 -4.87 -4.75 14.07
CA TYR A 188 -6.12 -4.13 13.70
C TYR A 188 -6.92 -4.94 12.68
N PHE A 189 -6.29 -5.79 11.88
CA PHE A 189 -6.97 -6.49 10.79
C PHE A 189 -6.42 -7.89 10.50
N GLU A 190 -7.34 -8.86 10.35
CA GLU A 190 -7.04 -10.16 9.75
C GLU A 190 -7.67 -10.23 8.35
N THR A 191 -6.90 -10.72 7.37
CA THR A 191 -7.41 -11.07 6.03
C THR A 191 -7.61 -12.57 5.94
N VAL A 192 -8.85 -13.01 5.75
CA VAL A 192 -9.18 -14.43 5.59
C VAL A 192 -9.86 -14.63 4.23
N GLU A 193 -9.33 -15.55 3.42
CA GLU A 193 -10.07 -16.09 2.29
C GLU A 193 -11.20 -16.95 2.86
N VAL A 194 -12.43 -16.48 2.70
CA VAL A 194 -13.62 -17.06 3.34
C VAL A 194 -14.40 -17.98 2.40
N GLY A 195 -13.93 -18.14 1.16
CA GLY A 195 -14.48 -19.05 0.17
C GLY A 195 -15.24 -18.32 -0.96
N PRO A 196 -16.20 -18.99 -1.61
CA PRO A 196 -16.90 -18.42 -2.75
C PRO A 196 -17.93 -17.35 -2.34
N ARG A 197 -18.21 -16.40 -3.23
CA ARG A 197 -18.97 -15.17 -2.97
C ARG A 197 -20.38 -15.38 -2.45
N GLU A 198 -21.02 -16.46 -2.87
CA GLU A 198 -22.40 -16.79 -2.47
C GLU A 198 -22.50 -17.39 -1.06
N LEU A 199 -21.39 -17.81 -0.46
CA LEU A 199 -21.38 -18.55 0.82
C LEU A 199 -20.95 -17.70 2.03
N VAL A 200 -20.69 -16.41 1.84
CA VAL A 200 -20.01 -15.59 2.84
C VAL A 200 -20.91 -14.50 3.37
N GLU A 201 -21.31 -14.64 4.64
CA GLU A 201 -21.91 -13.59 5.43
C GLU A 201 -20.84 -12.88 6.31
N PRO A 202 -20.96 -11.57 6.55
CA PRO A 202 -20.08 -10.86 7.49
C PRO A 202 -20.33 -11.38 8.91
N ARG A 203 -19.28 -11.45 9.74
CA ARG A 203 -19.41 -11.85 11.16
C ARG A 203 -19.88 -10.68 12.03
N ALA A 204 -19.45 -9.46 11.69
CA ALA A 204 -19.78 -8.23 12.39
C ALA A 204 -20.13 -7.09 11.43
N ALA A 205 -20.78 -6.04 11.95
CA ALA A 205 -21.19 -4.86 11.17
C ALA A 205 -20.00 -4.05 10.61
N GLU A 206 -18.82 -4.23 11.18
CA GLU A 206 -17.58 -3.55 10.83
C GLU A 206 -16.63 -4.41 9.97
N ASP A 207 -17.07 -5.61 9.57
CA ASP A 207 -16.34 -6.44 8.62
C ASP A 207 -16.50 -5.89 7.20
N TYR A 208 -15.40 -5.91 6.44
CA TYR A 208 -15.42 -5.61 5.01
C TYR A 208 -15.29 -6.90 4.22
N LEU A 209 -16.23 -7.12 3.30
CA LEU A 209 -16.20 -8.23 2.35
C LEU A 209 -15.77 -7.71 0.98
N ILE A 210 -14.70 -8.29 0.44
CA ILE A 210 -14.17 -7.98 -0.88
C ILE A 210 -14.45 -9.18 -1.78
N GLY A 211 -15.39 -9.03 -2.71
CA GLY A 211 -15.67 -10.02 -3.73
C GLY A 211 -14.79 -9.84 -4.95
N LEU A 212 -14.21 -10.93 -5.43
CA LEU A 212 -13.47 -10.99 -6.68
C LEU A 212 -14.36 -11.59 -7.78
N GLU A 213 -14.11 -11.20 -9.03
CA GLU A 213 -14.79 -11.79 -10.20
C GLU A 213 -14.51 -13.29 -10.33
N SER A 214 -13.38 -13.75 -9.79
CA SER A 214 -13.04 -15.17 -9.65
C SER A 214 -14.00 -15.97 -8.75
N GLY A 215 -15.03 -15.32 -8.21
CA GLY A 215 -15.97 -15.88 -7.26
C GLY A 215 -15.41 -16.00 -5.85
N ARG A 216 -14.16 -15.61 -5.56
CA ARG A 216 -13.59 -15.67 -4.20
C ARG A 216 -13.94 -14.42 -3.40
N VAL A 217 -14.15 -14.57 -2.10
CA VAL A 217 -14.32 -13.45 -1.16
C VAL A 217 -13.22 -13.46 -0.10
N TRP A 218 -12.71 -12.27 0.14
CA TRP A 218 -11.83 -11.97 1.26
C TRP A 218 -12.60 -11.18 2.31
N ARG A 219 -12.51 -11.61 3.56
CA ARG A 219 -13.03 -10.83 4.69
C ARG A 219 -11.85 -10.15 5.39
N LEU A 220 -11.99 -8.84 5.56
CA LEU A 220 -11.14 -8.02 6.40
C LEU A 220 -11.88 -7.77 7.71
N GLU A 221 -11.33 -8.28 8.80
CA GLU A 221 -11.96 -8.21 10.12
C GLU A 221 -11.20 -7.28 11.01
N ARG A 222 -11.91 -6.37 11.70
CA ARG A 222 -11.28 -5.48 12.64
C ARG A 222 -10.97 -6.21 13.95
N THR A 223 -9.70 -6.36 14.31
CA THR A 223 -9.25 -7.03 15.54
C THR A 223 -8.92 -6.04 16.66
N VAL A 224 -9.70 -4.98 16.86
CA VAL A 224 -9.37 -4.03 17.95
C VAL A 224 -9.70 -4.66 19.31
N GLN A 225 -8.69 -4.83 20.17
CA GLN A 225 -8.93 -4.98 21.61
C GLN A 225 -9.44 -3.63 22.15
N ALA A 226 -10.55 -3.65 22.88
CA ALA A 226 -11.10 -2.47 23.51
C ALA A 226 -10.03 -1.80 24.41
N GLY A 227 -9.57 -0.61 24.02
CA GLY A 227 -8.62 0.20 24.81
C GLY A 227 -7.32 0.60 24.11
N GLU A 228 -6.96 0.01 22.97
CA GLU A 228 -5.77 0.44 22.23
C GLU A 228 -6.06 1.66 21.35
N ALA A 229 -5.16 2.64 21.41
CA ALA A 229 -5.28 3.91 20.71
C ALA A 229 -5.57 3.68 19.21
N ALA A 230 -6.48 4.51 18.68
CA ALA A 230 -6.74 4.59 17.26
C ALA A 230 -5.43 4.74 16.47
N LEU A 231 -5.44 4.29 15.21
CA LEU A 231 -4.35 4.32 14.21
C LEU A 231 -3.55 5.63 14.10
N HIS A 232 -3.93 6.68 14.83
CA HIS A 232 -3.39 8.03 14.79
C HIS A 232 -2.02 8.20 15.46
N THR A 233 -1.55 7.24 16.27
CA THR A 233 -0.27 7.39 16.98
C THR A 233 0.43 6.04 17.14
N TRP A 234 1.21 5.62 16.15
CA TRP A 234 2.35 4.76 16.45
C TRP A 234 3.43 5.65 17.06
N VAL A 235 3.55 5.61 18.38
CA VAL A 235 4.69 6.22 19.09
C VAL A 235 5.66 5.06 19.34
N PRO A 236 6.87 5.07 18.75
CA PRO A 236 7.88 4.07 19.10
C PRO A 236 8.18 4.19 20.60
N GLU A 237 8.17 3.05 21.31
CA GLU A 237 8.77 2.93 22.65
C GLU A 237 10.28 3.14 22.61
#